data_AF-A0A1A2Y865-F1
#
_entry.id   AF-A0A1A2Y865-F1
#
_cell.length_a   1.000
_cell.length_b   1.000
_cell.length_c   1.000
_cell.angle_alpha   90.00
_cell.angle_beta   90.00
_cell.angle_gamma   90.00
#
_symmetry.space_group_name_H-M   'P 1'
#
loop_
_entity.id
_entity.type
_entity.pdbx_description
1 polymer ?
#
loop_
_entity_poly.entity_id
_entity_poly.type
_entity_poly.pdbx_seq_one_letter_code
_entity_poly.pdbx_strand_id
1 'polypeptide(L)' 'MANYEAGTELTCGHEGCGCRVRIESACHCEGAGAAYRCTCGDELVPVSN' A
#
# COMPACT_ATOMS: atom_id res chain seq x y z
N MET A 1 11.30 -1.96 -3.32
CA MET A 1 10.36 -2.66 -4.20
C MET A 1 9.41 -3.41 -3.31
N ALA A 2 8.22 -2.87 -3.07
CA ALA A 2 7.38 -3.33 -1.98
C ALA A 2 6.41 -4.42 -2.47
N ASN A 3 6.88 -5.66 -2.49
CA ASN A 3 5.97 -6.80 -2.54
C ASN A 3 5.42 -6.98 -1.13
N TYR A 4 4.20 -6.50 -0.90
CA TYR A 4 3.54 -6.63 0.40
C TYR A 4 2.90 -8.00 0.53
N GLU A 5 3.15 -8.67 1.66
CA GLU A 5 2.57 -9.97 1.93
C GLU A 5 1.07 -9.83 2.26
N ALA A 6 0.32 -10.91 2.05
CA ALA A 6 -1.08 -10.97 2.47
C ALA A 6 -1.20 -10.65 3.97
N GLY A 7 -2.17 -9.80 4.32
CA GLY A 7 -2.37 -9.27 5.66
C GLY A 7 -1.64 -7.96 5.94
N THR A 8 -0.72 -7.51 5.08
CA THR A 8 -0.08 -6.20 5.24
C THR A 8 -1.14 -5.09 5.14
N GLU A 9 -1.12 -4.18 6.11
CA GLU A 9 -1.97 -2.99 6.12
C GLU A 9 -1.16 -1.80 5.61
N LEU A 10 -1.70 -1.11 4.61
CA LEU A 10 -1.15 0.13 4.08
C LEU A 10 -2.06 1.30 4.45
N THR A 11 -1.45 2.45 4.71
CA THR A 11 -2.12 3.73 4.93
C THR A 11 -1.60 4.75 3.95
N CYS A 12 -2.45 5.70 3.56
CA CYS A 12 -2.00 6.83 2.75
C CYS A 12 -1.07 7.73 3.59
N GLY A 13 0.05 8.15 3.01
CA GLY A 13 0.99 9.07 3.65
C GLY A 13 0.48 10.53 3.74
N HIS A 14 -0.56 10.87 2.97
CA HIS A 14 -1.14 12.20 2.97
C HIS A 14 -1.95 12.49 4.24
N GLU A 15 -1.58 13.57 4.93
CA GLU A 15 -2.32 14.09 6.08
C GLU A 15 -3.78 14.39 5.71
N GLY A 16 -4.73 13.88 6.50
CA GLY A 16 -6.16 14.11 6.30
C GLY A 16 -6.85 13.18 5.29
N CYS A 17 -6.12 12.36 4.53
CA CYS A 17 -6.74 11.38 3.62
C CYS A 17 -7.29 10.16 4.38
N GLY A 18 -6.50 9.60 5.31
CA GLY A 18 -6.94 8.52 6.21
C GLY A 18 -7.29 7.18 5.55
N CYS A 19 -7.04 7.02 4.24
CA CYS A 19 -7.29 5.77 3.54
C CYS A 19 -6.43 4.64 4.11
N ARG A 20 -7.06 3.49 4.35
CA ARG A 20 -6.40 2.25 4.73
C ARG A 20 -6.83 1.13 3.79
N VAL A 21 -5.86 0.33 3.37
CA VAL A 21 -6.08 -0.85 2.54
C VAL A 21 -5.33 -2.02 3.17
N ARG A 22 -5.88 -3.22 2.99
CA ARG A 22 -5.21 -4.46 3.39
C ARG A 22 -4.93 -5.28 2.14
N ILE A 23 -3.73 -5.82 2.06
CA ILE A 23 -3.36 -6.72 0.99
C ILE A 23 -4.00 -8.08 1.26
N GLU A 24 -4.96 -8.49 0.43
CA GLU A 24 -5.60 -9.81 0.57
C GLU A 24 -4.72 -10.94 0.03
N SER A 25 -3.89 -10.66 -0.97
CA SER A 25 -2.97 -11.63 -1.58
C SER A 25 -1.75 -10.91 -2.12
N ALA A 26 -0.57 -11.50 -1.91
CA ALA A 26 0.67 -10.96 -2.48
C ALA A 26 0.61 -11.05 -4.02
N CYS A 27 0.99 -9.97 -4.69
CA CYS A 27 1.07 -9.94 -6.14
C CYS A 27 2.52 -10.23 -6.55
N HIS A 28 2.76 -11.27 -7.36
CA HIS A 28 4.11 -11.65 -7.81
C HIS A 28 4.31 -11.39 -9.31
N CYS A 29 3.44 -10.58 -9.92
CA CYS A 29 3.52 -10.22 -11.33
C CYS A 29 4.67 -9.23 -11.61
N GLU A 30 5.08 -9.13 -12.88
CA GLU A 30 6.02 -8.10 -13.31
C GLU A 30 5.43 -6.72 -13.02
N GLY A 31 6.15 -5.89 -12.25
CA GLY A 31 5.65 -4.61 -11.74
C GLY A 31 5.12 -4.61 -10.30
N ALA A 32 5.05 -5.78 -9.63
CA ALA A 32 4.65 -5.90 -8.22
C ALA A 32 5.54 -5.15 -7.21
N GLY A 33 6.70 -4.64 -7.65
CA GLY A 33 7.57 -3.80 -6.83
C GLY A 33 7.15 -2.33 -6.75
N ALA A 34 6.14 -1.91 -7.51
CA ALA A 34 5.63 -0.55 -7.51
C ALA A 34 4.83 -0.23 -6.23
N ALA A 35 4.92 1.00 -5.75
CA ALA A 35 4.11 1.46 -4.63
C ALA A 35 2.64 1.54 -5.03
N TYR A 36 1.76 1.13 -4.12
CA TYR A 36 0.33 1.37 -4.29
C TYR A 36 0.08 2.87 -4.14
N ARG A 37 -0.75 3.46 -5.02
CA ARG A 37 -1.11 4.87 -4.93
C ARG A 37 -2.54 5.01 -4.45
N CYS A 38 -2.74 5.94 -3.52
CA CYS A 38 -4.06 6.37 -3.13
C CYS A 38 -4.68 7.22 -4.25
N THR A 39 -6.02 7.28 -4.31
CA THR A 39 -6.74 8.15 -5.24
C THR A 39 -6.41 9.64 -5.06
N CYS A 40 -5.94 10.03 -3.86
CA CYS A 40 -5.46 11.40 -3.62
C CYS A 40 -4.13 11.73 -4.32
N GLY A 41 -3.45 10.73 -4.90
CA GLY A 41 -2.17 10.88 -5.61
C GLY A 41 -0.94 10.53 -4.78
N ASP A 42 -1.08 10.34 -3.47
CA ASP A 42 0.04 9.98 -2.60
C ASP A 42 0.28 8.47 -2.53
N GLU A 43 1.45 8.06 -2.04
CA GLU A 43 1.81 6.66 -1.90
C GLU A 43 1.15 6.03 -0.66
N LEU A 44 0.76 4.77 -0.79
CA LEU A 44 0.31 3.93 0.30
C LEU A 44 1.55 3.28 0.92
N VAL A 45 1.77 3.57 2.20
CA VAL A 45 2.91 3.08 2.98
C VAL A 45 2.44 2.09 4.04
N PRO A 46 3.25 1.08 4.40
CA PRO A 46 2.87 0.13 5.44
C PRO A 46 2.65 0.83 6.77
N VAL A 47 1.55 0.48 7.45
CA VAL A 47 1.29 0.93 8.81
C VAL A 47 2.36 0.33 9.70
N SER A 48 3.27 1.16 10.19
CA SER A 48 4.24 0.77 11.21
C SER A 48 3.59 0.99 12.56
N ASN A 49 3.40 -0.10 13.33
CA ASN A 49 2.93 -0.03 14.70
C ASN A 49 4.04 0.43 15.65
#